data_AF-A0A379CDH9-F1
#
_entry.id   AF-A0A379CDH9-F1
#
_cell.length_a   1.000
_cell.length_b   1.000
_cell.length_c   1.000
_cell.angle_alpha   90.00
_cell.angle_beta   90.00
_cell.angle_gamma   90.00
#
_symmetry.space_group_name_H-M   'P 1'
#
loop_
_entity.id
_entity.type
_entity.pdbx_description
1 polymer ?
#
loop_
_entity_poly.entity_id
_entity_poly.type
_entity_poly.pdbx_seq_one_letter_code
_entity_poly.pdbx_strand_id
1 'polypeptide(L)' 'MEFYNENTNTILSQKEYIELVEREARQVYDEYLESLEEDEEIESFESLLSRMFEMESDFVALDDNNEKITKR' A
#
# COMPACT_ATOMS: atom_id res chain seq x y z
N MET A 1 10.09 -12.49 -3.52
CA MET A 1 9.56 -11.27 -4.16
C MET A 1 9.95 -10.09 -3.31
N GLU A 2 10.60 -9.11 -3.93
CA GLU A 2 11.05 -7.86 -3.30
C GLU A 2 10.37 -6.68 -3.98
N PHE A 3 10.28 -5.54 -3.30
CA PHE A 3 9.60 -4.35 -3.77
C PHE A 3 10.57 -3.16 -3.68
N TYR A 4 10.83 -2.52 -4.81
CA TYR A 4 11.72 -1.36 -4.90
C TYR A 4 10.90 -0.08 -4.95
N ASN A 5 11.20 0.87 -4.06
CA ASN A 5 10.62 2.20 -4.05
C ASN A 5 11.51 3.18 -4.81
N GLU A 6 11.03 3.72 -5.93
CA GLU A 6 11.83 4.61 -6.78
C GLU A 6 12.12 5.97 -6.13
N ASN A 7 11.21 6.45 -5.27
CA ASN A 7 11.29 7.77 -4.64
C ASN A 7 12.31 7.80 -3.50
N THR A 8 12.45 6.69 -2.78
CA THR A 8 13.33 6.59 -1.60
C THR A 8 14.57 5.73 -1.85
N ASN A 9 14.67 5.08 -3.02
CA ASN A 9 15.74 4.15 -3.37
C ASN A 9 15.92 3.02 -2.34
N THR A 10 14.79 2.52 -1.82
CA THR A 10 14.72 1.46 -0.79
C THR A 10 14.19 0.17 -1.38
N ILE A 11 14.73 -0.97 -0.96
CA ILE A 11 14.21 -2.30 -1.28
C ILE A 11 13.60 -2.89 -0.01
N LEU A 12 12.37 -3.38 -0.11
CA LEU A 12 11.65 -4.05 0.95
C LEU A 12 11.37 -5.49 0.56
N SER A 13 11.43 -6.41 1.52
CA SER A 13 10.84 -7.73 1.35
C SER A 13 9.32 -7.61 1.19
N GLN A 14 8.67 -8.63 0.62
CA GLN A 14 7.21 -8.68 0.55
C GLN A 14 6.52 -8.44 1.89
N LYS A 15 7.09 -8.97 2.98
CA LYS A 15 6.56 -8.78 4.32
C LYS A 15 6.66 -7.31 4.76
N GLU A 16 7.84 -6.70 4.61
CA GLU A 16 8.06 -5.30 4.99
C GLU A 16 7.23 -4.34 4.14
N TYR A 17 7.06 -4.65 2.86
CA TYR A 17 6.15 -3.93 1.98
C TYR A 17 4.73 -3.97 2.53
N ILE A 18 4.15 -5.16 2.74
CA ILE A 18 2.78 -5.32 3.29
C ILE A 18 2.62 -4.59 4.62
N GLU A 19 3.57 -4.74 5.55
CA GLU A 19 3.52 -4.08 6.87
C GLU A 19 3.55 -2.55 6.74
N LEU A 20 4.27 -2.01 5.75
CA LEU A 20 4.30 -0.59 5.47
C LEU A 20 2.94 -0.10 4.94
N VAL A 21 2.38 -0.78 3.93
CA VAL A 21 1.08 -0.43 3.35
C VAL A 21 -0.03 -0.49 4.38
N GLU A 22 -0.07 -1.56 5.19
CA GLU A 22 -1.08 -1.74 6.24
C GLU A 22 -1.00 -0.64 7.30
N ARG A 23 0.20 -0.19 7.64
CA ARG A 23 0.40 0.90 8.60
C ARG A 23 -0.09 2.22 8.04
N GLU A 24 0.22 2.53 6.78
CA GLU A 24 -0.25 3.76 6.12
C GLU A 24 -1.76 3.72 5.91
N ALA A 25 -2.32 2.60 5.45
CA ALA A 25 -3.74 2.40 5.31
C ALA A 25 -4.48 2.60 6.65
N ARG A 26 -3.90 2.15 7.78
CA ARG A 26 -4.51 2.34 9.10
C ARG A 26 -4.55 3.81 9.50
N GLN A 27 -3.49 4.56 9.24
CA GLN A 27 -3.47 6.01 9.50
C GLN A 27 -4.54 6.72 8.68
N VAL A 28 -4.61 6.43 7.38
CA VAL A 28 -5.65 6.98 6.48
C VAL A 28 -7.05 6.57 6.92
N TYR A 29 -7.24 5.34 7.38
CA TYR A 29 -8.53 4.86 7.85
C TYR A 29 -8.96 5.55 9.14
N ASP A 30 -8.05 5.76 10.09
CA ASP A 30 -8.35 6.49 11.32
C ASP A 30 -8.73 7.95 11.00
N GLU A 31 -7.99 8.62 10.10
CA GLU A 31 -8.35 9.96 9.61
C GLU A 31 -9.70 10.00 8.88
N TYR A 32 -9.99 8.98 8.08
CA TYR A 32 -11.29 8.81 7.42
C TYR A 32 -12.41 8.71 8.46
N LEU A 33 -12.28 7.84 9.46
CA LEU A 33 -13.26 7.68 10.54
C LEU A 33 -13.47 8.96 11.35
N GLU A 34 -12.41 9.73 11.60
CA GLU A 34 -12.50 11.02 12.29
C GLU A 34 -13.21 12.09 11.45
N SER A 35 -13.18 11.96 10.12
CA SER A 35 -13.83 12.89 9.18
C SER A 35 -15.27 12.56 8.85
N LEU A 36 -15.73 11.34 9.17
CA LEU A 36 -17.09 10.88 8.88
C LEU A 36 -18.14 11.65 9.69
N GLU A 37 -19.24 11.99 9.04
CA GLU A 37 -20.44 12.45 9.74
C GLU A 37 -21.17 11.26 10.42
N GLU A 38 -21.96 11.53 11.47
CA GLU A 38 -22.60 10.49 12.30
C GLU A 38 -23.50 9.50 11.52
N ASP A 39 -23.95 9.87 10.32
CA ASP A 39 -24.87 9.09 9.49
C ASP A 39 -24.22 8.51 8.21
N GLU A 40 -22.90 8.66 8.02
CA GLU A 40 -22.23 8.14 6.83
C GLU A 40 -21.93 6.64 6.91
N GLU A 41 -22.10 5.93 5.79
CA GLU A 41 -21.73 4.53 5.67
C GLU A 41 -20.20 4.39 5.67
N ILE A 42 -19.69 3.61 6.61
CA ILE A 42 -18.26 3.37 6.81
C ILE A 42 -17.75 2.35 5.77
N GLU A 43 -16.82 2.76 4.92
CA GLU A 43 -16.04 1.84 4.07
C GLU A 43 -15.28 0.84 4.96
N SER A 44 -15.18 -0.43 4.58
CA SER A 44 -14.39 -1.38 5.37
C SER A 44 -12.89 -1.10 5.23
N PHE A 45 -12.13 -1.33 6.31
CA PHE A 45 -10.68 -1.24 6.27
C PHE A 45 -10.05 -2.11 5.16
N GLU A 46 -10.59 -3.30 4.92
CA GLU A 46 -10.11 -4.20 3.85
C GLU A 46 -10.29 -3.61 2.45
N SER A 47 -11.40 -2.89 2.21
CA SER A 47 -11.65 -2.20 0.94
C SER A 47 -10.65 -1.07 0.72
N LEU A 48 -10.42 -0.25 1.76
CA LEU A 48 -9.40 0.81 1.72
C LEU A 48 -8.01 0.22 1.48
N LEU A 49 -7.64 -0.84 2.21
CA LEU A 49 -6.33 -1.49 2.08
C LEU A 49 -6.11 -2.04 0.67
N SER A 50 -7.12 -2.69 0.08
CA SER A 50 -7.04 -3.17 -1.30
C SER A 50 -6.77 -2.03 -2.28
N ARG A 51 -7.43 -0.88 -2.10
CA ARG A 51 -7.19 0.31 -2.93
C ARG A 51 -5.79 0.88 -2.73
N MET A 52 -5.27 0.88 -1.51
CA MET A 52 -3.90 1.34 -1.23
C MET A 52 -2.87 0.49 -1.98
N PHE A 53 -3.01 -0.84 -1.97
CA PHE A 53 -2.15 -1.74 -2.76
C PHE A 53 -2.26 -1.51 -4.28
N GLU A 54 -3.44 -1.15 -4.78
CA GLU A 54 -3.64 -0.83 -6.20
C GLU A 54 -3.10 0.55 -6.59
N MET A 55 -3.14 1.51 -5.65
CA MET A 55 -2.71 2.89 -5.84
C MET A 55 -1.24 3.12 -5.54
N GLU A 56 -0.55 2.18 -4.89
CA GLU A 56 0.88 2.25 -4.61
C GLU A 56 1.72 2.16 -5.88
N SER A 57 1.77 3.31 -6.57
CA SER A 57 2.54 3.53 -7.78
C SER A 57 4.04 3.65 -7.52
N ASP A 58 4.43 3.81 -6.25
CA ASP A 58 5.82 4.10 -5.87
C ASP A 58 6.67 2.84 -5.73
N PHE A 59 6.04 1.67 -5.58
CA PHE A 59 6.71 0.38 -5.43
C PHE A 59 6.61 -0.46 -6.70
N VAL A 60 7.75 -0.96 -7.16
CA VAL A 60 7.84 -1.88 -8.28
C VAL A 60 8.33 -3.23 -7.78
N ALA A 61 7.58 -4.29 -8.09
CA ALA A 61 7.99 -5.64 -7.75
C ALA A 61 9.24 -6.04 -8.56
N LEU A 62 10.20 -6.65 -7.89
CA LEU A 62 11.40 -7.21 -8.49
C LEU A 62 11.27 -8.73 -8.66
N ASP A 63 11.81 -9.23 -9.77
CA ASP A 63 11.98 -10.67 -9.98
C ASP A 63 13.21 -11.21 -9.24
N ASP A 64 13.47 -12.51 -9.38
CA ASP A 64 14.61 -13.17 -8.71
C ASP A 64 16.00 -12.69 -9.20
N ASN A 65 16.05 -11.92 -10.30
CA ASN A 65 17.26 -11.30 -10.83
C ASN A 65 17.38 -9.81 -10.46
N ASN A 66 16.50 -9.31 -9.58
CA ASN A 66 16.35 -7.89 -9.23
C ASN A 66 15.95 -7.00 -10.42
N GLU A 67 15.33 -7.58 -11.45
CA GLU A 67 14.75 -6.83 -12.57
C GLU A 67 13.30 -6.45 -12.26
N LYS A 68 12.90 -5.25 -12.69
CA LYS A 68 11.54 -4.74 -12.50
C LYS A 68 10.54 -5.61 -13.27
N ILE A 69 9.53 -6.13 -12.57
CA ILE A 69 8.41 -6.84 -13.18
C ILE A 69 7.51 -5.81 -13.85
N THR A 70 7.73 -5.58 -15.15
CA THR A 70 6.81 -4.78 -15.96
C THR A 70 5.58 -5.63 -16.29
N LYS A 71 4.37 -5.20 -15.88
CA LYS A 71 3.12 -5.75 -16.42
C LYS A 71 3.12 -5.51 -17.94
N ARG A 72 3.17 -6.58 -18.73
CA ARG A 72 3.05 -6.57 -20.19
C ARG A 72 1.62 -6.26 -20.63
#